data_AF-A0AAW4PSF3-F1
#
_entry.id   AF-A0AAW4PSF3-F1
#
_cell.length_a   1.000
_cell.length_b   1.000
_cell.length_c   1.000
_cell.angle_alpha   90.00
_cell.angle_beta   90.00
_cell.angle_gamma   90.00
#
_symmetry.space_group_name_H-M   'P 1'
#
loop_
_entity.id
_entity.type
_entity.pdbx_description
1 polymer ?
#
loop_
_entity_poly.entity_id
_entity_poly.type
_entity_poly.pdbx_seq_one_letter_code
_entity_poly.pdbx_strand_id
1 'polypeptide(L)'
;MSGERGLGGRDEPSRSTDDHAELLSELDSHDLALAMDLVESGDADALDVAGGDPDPVFPQSVASGGPTETGVILWTRVSPDRFDPEMPLGVEVATDPDFEDVVYGGVVTDADRIRAHDYTVKVDLDGRLDPDSEYHYRFVYDGVASRTGRCRTLPRADDSPESLRLAVLACQNYLNGYFPALGHVAEEDVDFVVHLGDFIYESDDGHFKGLGSYEYEGRDLSLPSGYDRVHTLEDYRYLHRTYRSDRFLQRALESHTLIAGWDDHEMVNDVYWDSRTNAPAGDHPRGDDPQFMTELVADAMHAWWEYMPARVEYDPNGESLQDRFVLWRSIEFGDLVTLALTDERLFRDPPREAIPTPDNVGPHREPPGRTMLGDEQREWLIETITESETTWSVWADEVLTIPFRLGSGPLSVYPVQGGWDGYTRERQRISEAVGAADVDNYVTLTGDMHCYVAGYQQTSYPGRVTGGEGVAQGDRIGVEFMTPALTSLNAAEALHLTRGLRGRLTEPLLTRLVTAMNPHIEFFDSHNWGYSVVEFTREDCTYVGYGVDKTVDSMDAEKSVVAAYRVPEGVVNLQDVTEQYRDG
;
A
#
# COMPACT_ATOMS: atom_id res chain seq x y z
N MET A 1 -37.99 -15.76 19.46
CA MET A 1 -36.79 -15.96 20.30
C MET A 1 -36.19 -17.31 19.94
N SER A 2 -35.49 -17.35 18.82
CA SER A 2 -34.62 -18.45 18.41
C SER A 2 -33.34 -17.76 17.98
N GLY A 3 -32.33 -17.77 18.85
CA GLY A 3 -31.02 -17.22 18.52
C GLY A 3 -30.44 -18.03 17.37
N GLU A 4 -30.07 -17.33 16.31
CA GLU A 4 -29.19 -17.86 15.27
C GLU A 4 -27.85 -18.14 15.96
N ARG A 5 -27.48 -19.42 16.02
CA ARG A 5 -26.16 -19.82 16.49
C ARG A 5 -25.22 -19.62 15.32
N GLY A 6 -24.26 -18.71 15.46
CA GLY A 6 -23.18 -18.52 14.49
C GLY A 6 -22.40 -19.82 14.23
N LEU A 7 -21.85 -19.94 13.03
CA LEU A 7 -20.96 -21.03 12.63
C LEU A 7 -19.80 -21.09 13.63
N GLY A 8 -19.70 -22.19 14.39
CA GLY A 8 -18.71 -22.37 15.47
C GLY A 8 -19.28 -22.46 16.88
N GLY A 9 -20.58 -22.17 17.09
CA GLY A 9 -21.23 -22.32 18.39
C GLY A 9 -20.82 -21.29 19.45
N ARG A 10 -20.18 -20.19 19.02
CA ARG A 10 -19.95 -18.98 19.81
C ARG A 10 -21.10 -18.00 19.55
N ASP A 11 -21.51 -17.27 20.58
CA ASP A 11 -22.48 -16.18 20.42
C ASP A 11 -21.78 -15.05 19.66
N GLU A 12 -22.43 -14.49 18.63
CA GLU A 12 -21.86 -13.37 17.88
C GLU A 12 -21.67 -12.17 18.83
N PRO A 13 -20.52 -11.47 18.76
CA PRO A 13 -20.31 -10.25 19.51
C PRO A 13 -21.43 -9.28 19.13
N SER A 14 -22.08 -8.70 20.14
CA SER A 14 -23.10 -7.69 19.88
C SER A 14 -22.40 -6.48 19.25
N ARG A 15 -22.63 -6.26 17.95
CA ARG A 15 -22.42 -4.97 17.32
C ARG A 15 -23.34 -3.98 18.05
N SER A 16 -22.76 -3.01 18.75
CA SER A 16 -23.55 -2.09 19.58
C SER A 16 -24.43 -1.24 18.66
N THR A 17 -25.63 -0.85 19.11
CA THR A 17 -26.48 0.05 18.30
C THR A 17 -25.90 1.46 18.20
N ASP A 18 -24.95 1.80 19.07
CA ASP A 18 -24.20 3.05 19.01
C ASP A 18 -23.15 2.98 17.87
N ASP A 19 -22.54 1.81 17.64
CA ASP A 19 -21.58 1.57 16.53
C ASP A 19 -22.22 1.77 15.14
N HIS A 20 -23.53 1.58 15.02
CA HIS A 20 -24.28 1.65 13.76
C HIS A 20 -24.97 3.00 13.53
N ALA A 21 -25.36 3.70 14.60
CA ALA A 21 -26.00 5.00 14.49
C ALA A 21 -24.97 6.12 14.22
N GLU A 22 -23.73 5.95 14.69
CA GLU A 22 -22.63 6.87 14.38
C GLU A 22 -22.16 6.74 12.91
N LEU A 23 -22.16 5.58 12.27
CA LEU A 23 -21.64 5.50 10.88
C LEU A 23 -22.52 6.18 9.80
N LEU A 24 -23.82 6.35 10.05
CA LEU A 24 -24.71 7.12 9.17
C LEU A 24 -24.82 8.60 9.57
N SER A 25 -24.14 9.02 10.66
CA SER A 25 -24.28 10.34 11.29
C SER A 25 -22.97 11.04 11.65
N GLU A 26 -21.84 10.33 11.70
CA GLU A 26 -20.57 10.73 12.33
C GLU A 26 -19.37 10.29 11.50
N LEU A 27 -19.49 10.37 10.19
CA LEU A 27 -18.30 10.64 9.38
C LEU A 27 -18.43 12.00 8.68
N ASP A 28 -19.11 12.97 9.28
CA ASP A 28 -19.50 14.23 8.64
C ASP A 28 -18.28 15.13 8.30
N SER A 29 -17.59 14.93 7.18
CA SER A 29 -16.69 15.87 6.44
C SER A 29 -15.62 16.64 7.25
N HIS A 30 -15.50 16.29 8.52
CA HIS A 30 -14.66 16.86 9.55
C HIS A 30 -13.80 15.75 10.16
N ASP A 31 -13.63 14.56 9.55
CA ASP A 31 -12.81 13.45 10.10
C ASP A 31 -11.30 13.53 9.81
N LEU A 32 -10.84 14.59 9.14
CA LEU A 32 -9.51 15.13 9.39
C LEU A 32 -9.62 16.02 10.61
N ALA A 33 -8.70 15.89 11.60
CA ALA A 33 -8.58 16.98 12.55
C ALA A 33 -8.02 18.13 11.70
N LEU A 34 -8.93 18.93 11.14
CA LEU A 34 -8.55 20.23 10.63
C LEU A 34 -7.86 20.86 11.82
N ALA A 35 -6.55 21.11 11.66
CA ALA A 35 -5.79 21.87 12.62
C ALA A 35 -6.63 23.11 12.90
N MET A 36 -7.22 23.21 14.09
CA MET A 36 -7.91 24.43 14.44
C MET A 36 -6.82 25.49 14.49
N ASP A 37 -7.02 26.59 13.76
CA ASP A 37 -6.13 27.74 13.87
C ASP A 37 -5.97 28.11 15.35
N LEU A 38 -4.73 28.38 15.75
CA LEU A 38 -4.32 28.85 17.08
C LEU A 38 -5.38 29.76 17.73
N VAL A 39 -5.90 29.38 18.90
CA VAL A 39 -6.72 30.27 19.72
C VAL A 39 -6.15 30.40 21.13
N GLU A 40 -5.47 31.54 21.31
CA GLU A 40 -5.16 32.23 22.56
C GLU A 40 -4.00 31.69 23.43
N SER A 41 -3.47 32.62 24.24
CA SER A 41 -2.21 32.55 25.00
C SER A 41 -2.07 31.42 26.03
N GLY A 42 -3.05 30.51 26.13
CA GLY A 42 -2.96 29.28 26.93
C GLY A 42 -2.24 28.13 26.22
N ASP A 43 -2.07 28.23 24.89
CA ASP A 43 -1.50 27.19 24.03
C ASP A 43 0.03 27.06 24.11
N ALA A 44 0.74 28.05 24.66
CA ALA A 44 2.20 28.01 24.76
C ALA A 44 2.70 26.90 25.70
N ASP A 45 1.96 26.63 26.78
CA ASP A 45 2.30 25.56 27.74
C ASP A 45 2.10 24.16 27.10
N ALA A 46 1.28 24.03 26.05
CA ALA A 46 1.05 22.75 25.35
C ALA A 46 2.25 22.29 24.51
N LEU A 47 3.17 23.21 24.19
CA LEU A 47 4.39 22.95 23.44
C LEU A 47 5.62 22.81 24.35
N ASP A 48 5.48 23.06 25.65
CA ASP A 48 6.57 22.96 26.61
C ASP A 48 6.99 21.50 26.82
N VAL A 49 8.23 21.17 26.43
CA VAL A 49 8.79 19.83 26.65
C VAL A 49 9.53 19.79 28.00
N ALA A 50 8.91 19.11 28.97
CA ALA A 50 9.49 18.84 30.29
C ALA A 50 10.38 17.58 30.32
N GLY A 51 10.26 16.74 29.28
CA GLY A 51 10.98 15.48 29.13
C GLY A 51 10.21 14.27 29.66
N GLY A 52 10.54 13.08 29.17
CA GLY A 52 9.84 11.84 29.51
C GLY A 52 10.15 10.73 28.52
N ASP A 53 9.63 9.54 28.80
CA ASP A 53 9.65 8.44 27.84
C ASP A 53 8.44 8.59 26.90
N PRO A 54 8.63 8.73 25.57
CA PRO A 54 7.52 8.86 24.63
C PRO A 54 6.70 7.58 24.49
N ASP A 55 7.28 6.39 24.69
CA ASP A 55 6.64 5.12 24.32
C ASP A 55 5.29 4.87 25.06
N PRO A 56 5.15 5.20 26.36
CA PRO A 56 3.85 5.08 27.05
C PRO A 56 2.80 6.13 26.66
N VAL A 57 3.21 7.23 26.01
CA VAL A 57 2.32 8.34 25.60
C VAL A 57 1.91 8.18 24.13
N PHE A 58 2.87 7.84 23.27
CA PHE A 58 2.72 7.66 21.84
C PHE A 58 3.14 6.23 21.43
N PRO A 59 2.38 5.19 21.81
CA PRO A 59 2.80 3.79 21.67
C PRO A 59 2.95 3.32 20.22
N GLN A 60 2.32 4.00 19.25
CA GLN A 60 2.47 3.76 17.81
C GLN A 60 3.36 4.81 17.12
N SER A 61 4.09 5.61 17.90
CA SER A 61 4.96 6.69 17.43
C SER A 61 4.20 7.71 16.53
N VAL A 62 4.91 8.25 15.55
CA VAL A 62 4.43 9.27 14.61
C VAL A 62 4.57 8.79 13.17
N ALA A 63 3.82 9.41 12.26
CA ALA A 63 3.97 9.22 10.83
C ALA A 63 3.57 10.48 10.06
N SER A 64 4.08 10.67 8.85
CA SER A 64 3.61 11.69 7.93
C SER A 64 3.27 11.10 6.57
N GLY A 65 2.35 11.73 5.85
CA GLY A 65 1.95 11.28 4.52
C GLY A 65 0.97 12.24 3.85
N GLY A 66 0.38 11.81 2.74
CA GLY A 66 -0.54 12.64 1.95
C GLY A 66 0.06 14.01 1.58
N PRO A 67 1.30 14.06 1.06
CA PRO A 67 1.99 15.32 0.81
C PRO A 67 1.29 16.15 -0.26
N THR A 68 1.41 17.47 -0.12
CA THR A 68 1.03 18.48 -1.12
C THR A 68 2.24 19.37 -1.38
N GLU A 69 2.11 20.30 -2.33
CA GLU A 69 3.12 21.34 -2.55
C GLU A 69 3.36 22.20 -1.29
N THR A 70 2.39 22.29 -0.38
CA THR A 70 2.46 23.24 0.73
C THR A 70 2.19 22.62 2.10
N GLY A 71 2.29 21.30 2.21
CA GLY A 71 2.04 20.61 3.46
C GLY A 71 2.08 19.10 3.38
N VAL A 72 1.80 18.49 4.52
CA VAL A 72 1.66 17.05 4.73
C VAL A 72 0.59 16.81 5.78
N ILE A 73 0.07 15.60 5.85
CA ILE A 73 -0.69 15.13 7.01
C ILE A 73 0.31 14.56 8.03
N LEU A 74 0.31 15.09 9.25
CA LEU A 74 1.03 14.51 10.39
C LEU A 74 0.09 13.64 11.21
N TRP A 75 0.58 12.51 11.69
CA TRP A 75 -0.22 11.52 12.41
C TRP A 75 0.46 11.07 13.71
N THR A 76 -0.34 10.86 14.75
CA THR A 76 0.06 10.09 15.94
C THR A 76 -1.16 9.45 16.60
N ARG A 77 -0.94 8.64 17.63
CA ARG A 77 -1.97 8.12 18.52
C ARG A 77 -1.58 8.31 19.97
N VAL A 78 -2.45 8.94 20.76
CA VAL A 78 -2.25 9.12 22.20
C VAL A 78 -2.72 7.87 22.94
N SER A 79 -1.95 7.40 23.91
CA SER A 79 -2.35 6.25 24.74
C SER A 79 -3.63 6.56 25.54
N PRO A 80 -4.67 5.70 25.46
CA PRO A 80 -5.88 5.86 26.27
C PRO A 80 -5.61 5.94 27.78
N ASP A 81 -4.57 5.24 28.26
CA ASP A 81 -4.18 5.23 29.68
C ASP A 81 -3.55 6.57 30.14
N ARG A 82 -3.13 7.40 29.18
CA ARG A 82 -2.53 8.72 29.42
C ARG A 82 -3.46 9.87 29.04
N PHE A 83 -4.55 9.59 28.33
CA PHE A 83 -5.43 10.61 27.79
C PHE A 83 -6.24 11.31 28.87
N ASP A 84 -6.11 12.63 28.93
CA ASP A 84 -6.92 13.57 29.71
C ASP A 84 -7.66 14.50 28.74
N PRO A 85 -9.01 14.54 28.75
CA PRO A 85 -9.78 15.41 27.85
C PRO A 85 -9.60 16.91 28.11
N GLU A 86 -9.03 17.32 29.25
CA GLU A 86 -8.70 18.72 29.53
C GLU A 86 -7.30 19.11 29.02
N MET A 87 -6.49 18.13 28.58
CA MET A 87 -5.10 18.36 28.16
C MET A 87 -5.01 18.54 26.64
N PRO A 88 -4.44 19.66 26.16
CA PRO A 88 -4.17 19.87 24.74
C PRO A 88 -3.05 18.95 24.21
N LEU A 89 -3.14 18.58 22.93
CA LEU A 89 -2.05 17.95 22.18
C LEU A 89 -1.36 18.99 21.29
N GLY A 90 -0.12 19.31 21.60
CA GLY A 90 0.73 20.18 20.80
C GLY A 90 1.32 19.47 19.58
N VAL A 91 1.61 20.24 18.52
CA VAL A 91 2.36 19.81 17.34
C VAL A 91 3.31 20.91 16.91
N GLU A 92 4.56 20.56 16.60
CA GLU A 92 5.57 21.48 16.09
C GLU A 92 6.21 20.92 14.81
N VAL A 93 6.56 21.83 13.90
CA VAL A 93 7.37 21.55 12.71
C VAL A 93 8.52 22.54 12.67
N ALA A 94 9.72 22.04 12.42
CA ALA A 94 10.97 22.79 12.39
C ALA A 94 11.80 22.42 11.16
N THR A 95 12.74 23.29 10.80
CA THR A 95 13.71 23.00 9.72
C THR A 95 14.91 22.17 10.19
N ASP A 96 14.99 21.88 11.49
CA ASP A 96 16.08 21.14 12.12
C ASP A 96 15.55 20.16 13.18
N PRO A 97 16.29 19.06 13.45
CA PRO A 97 15.81 17.99 14.34
C PRO A 97 15.83 18.36 15.84
N ASP A 98 16.54 19.42 16.21
CA ASP A 98 16.65 19.92 17.58
C ASP A 98 15.54 20.94 17.92
N PHE A 99 14.72 21.31 16.93
CA PHE A 99 13.64 22.31 17.01
C PHE A 99 14.17 23.69 17.41
N GLU A 100 15.33 24.09 16.89
CA GLU A 100 15.88 25.43 17.08
C GLU A 100 15.16 26.49 16.21
N ASP A 101 14.69 26.11 15.03
CA ASP A 101 13.95 26.94 14.08
C ASP A 101 12.58 26.33 13.74
N VAL A 102 11.61 26.59 14.62
CA VAL A 102 10.21 26.16 14.48
C VAL A 102 9.48 27.05 13.47
N VAL A 103 8.98 26.44 12.40
CA VAL A 103 8.26 27.12 11.30
C VAL A 103 6.74 26.98 11.44
N TYR A 104 6.26 25.99 12.18
CA TYR A 104 4.84 25.82 12.50
C TYR A 104 4.68 25.27 13.93
N GLY A 105 3.70 25.80 14.64
CA GLY A 105 3.26 25.29 15.94
C GLY A 105 1.73 25.35 16.02
N GLY A 106 1.11 24.31 16.54
CA GLY A 106 -0.34 24.20 16.65
C GLY A 106 -0.77 23.31 17.81
N VAL A 107 -2.07 23.34 18.12
CA VAL A 107 -2.65 22.58 19.23
C VAL A 107 -3.96 21.93 18.78
N VAL A 108 -4.19 20.69 19.20
CA VAL A 108 -5.43 19.94 19.01
C VAL A 108 -6.12 19.81 20.37
N THR A 109 -7.35 20.32 20.47
CA THR A 109 -8.12 20.38 21.72
C THR A 109 -9.43 19.59 21.68
N ASP A 110 -9.79 19.00 20.54
CA ASP A 110 -11.05 18.27 20.37
C ASP A 110 -10.96 16.85 20.96
N ALA A 111 -11.09 16.79 22.28
CA ALA A 111 -10.91 15.55 23.04
C ALA A 111 -11.95 14.46 22.71
N ASP A 112 -13.18 14.85 22.38
CA ASP A 112 -14.25 13.88 22.09
C ASP A 112 -13.99 13.20 20.74
N ARG A 113 -13.57 13.97 19.75
CA ARG A 113 -13.12 13.45 18.45
C ARG A 113 -11.89 12.54 18.59
N ILE A 114 -10.87 12.93 19.36
CA ILE A 114 -9.70 12.07 19.61
C ILE A 114 -10.19 10.73 20.16
N ARG A 115 -11.07 10.75 21.17
CA ARG A 115 -11.61 9.53 21.77
C ARG A 115 -12.40 8.67 20.76
N ALA A 116 -13.19 9.29 19.89
CA ALA A 116 -14.03 8.60 18.91
C ALA A 116 -13.20 7.82 17.88
N HIS A 117 -12.06 8.36 17.45
CA HIS A 117 -11.19 7.76 16.44
C HIS A 117 -10.02 6.96 17.01
N ASP A 118 -10.28 6.19 18.06
CA ASP A 118 -9.28 5.37 18.76
C ASP A 118 -8.02 6.16 19.14
N TYR A 119 -8.21 7.39 19.61
CA TYR A 119 -7.15 8.29 20.07
C TYR A 119 -6.11 8.66 19.01
N THR A 120 -6.42 8.42 17.74
CA THR A 120 -5.62 8.86 16.60
C THR A 120 -5.82 10.36 16.35
N VAL A 121 -4.77 11.02 15.89
CA VAL A 121 -4.77 12.43 15.53
C VAL A 121 -4.09 12.59 14.19
N LYS A 122 -4.75 13.31 13.28
CA LYS A 122 -4.24 13.71 11.97
C LYS A 122 -4.28 15.22 11.86
N VAL A 123 -3.14 15.87 11.65
CA VAL A 123 -3.03 17.32 11.45
C VAL A 123 -2.66 17.59 10.00
N ASP A 124 -3.56 18.23 9.26
CA ASP A 124 -3.30 18.65 7.88
C ASP A 124 -2.59 20.01 7.85
N LEU A 125 -1.40 20.05 7.26
CA LEU A 125 -0.57 21.24 7.14
C LEU A 125 -0.59 21.88 5.76
N ASP A 126 -1.51 21.50 4.87
CA ASP A 126 -1.61 22.13 3.55
C ASP A 126 -1.76 23.66 3.66
N GLY A 127 -1.02 24.38 2.82
CA GLY A 127 -0.90 25.83 2.84
C GLY A 127 -0.02 26.41 3.96
N ARG A 128 0.71 25.57 4.73
CA ARG A 128 1.52 26.03 5.88
C ARG A 128 3.02 25.92 5.67
N LEU A 129 3.48 25.10 4.75
CA LEU A 129 4.90 24.81 4.52
C LEU A 129 5.33 25.24 3.12
N ASP A 130 6.63 25.50 2.94
CA ASP A 130 7.20 25.73 1.62
C ASP A 130 7.30 24.41 0.82
N PRO A 131 7.17 24.46 -0.52
CA PRO A 131 7.33 23.30 -1.40
C PRO A 131 8.76 22.77 -1.44
N ASP A 132 8.87 21.53 -1.93
CA ASP A 132 10.12 20.80 -2.12
C ASP A 132 11.09 20.88 -0.92
N SER A 133 10.53 20.76 0.28
CA SER A 133 11.27 21.02 1.52
C SER A 133 11.12 19.86 2.50
N GLU A 134 12.24 19.48 3.14
CA GLU A 134 12.26 18.55 4.27
C GLU A 134 12.11 19.32 5.59
N TYR A 135 11.32 18.75 6.50
CA TYR A 135 11.09 19.26 7.84
C TYR A 135 11.17 18.15 8.87
N HIS A 136 11.37 18.55 10.13
CA HIS A 136 11.22 17.71 11.30
C HIS A 136 9.95 18.08 12.05
N TYR A 137 9.26 17.11 12.63
CA TYR A 137 8.05 17.37 13.40
C TYR A 137 7.95 16.50 14.66
N ARG A 138 7.21 16.99 15.65
CA ARG A 138 6.91 16.25 16.88
C ARG A 138 5.54 16.63 17.40
N PHE A 139 4.93 15.71 18.16
CA PHE A 139 3.78 15.99 18.99
C PHE A 139 4.22 16.17 20.44
N VAL A 140 3.50 16.97 21.22
CA VAL A 140 3.78 17.21 22.64
C VAL A 140 2.50 17.01 23.44
N TYR A 141 2.54 16.14 24.44
CA TYR A 141 1.39 15.85 25.31
C TYR A 141 1.84 15.70 26.75
N ASP A 142 1.23 16.45 27.67
CA ASP A 142 1.58 16.47 29.11
C ASP A 142 3.10 16.63 29.35
N GLY A 143 3.73 17.53 28.60
CA GLY A 143 5.17 17.81 28.69
C GLY A 143 6.10 16.74 28.10
N VAL A 144 5.56 15.69 27.49
CA VAL A 144 6.33 14.63 26.81
C VAL A 144 6.23 14.84 25.30
N ALA A 145 7.39 15.02 24.65
CA ALA A 145 7.48 15.02 23.20
C ALA A 145 7.43 13.58 22.66
N SER A 146 6.77 13.38 21.53
CA SER A 146 6.90 12.17 20.72
C SER A 146 8.34 11.99 20.24
N ARG A 147 8.63 10.85 19.61
CA ARG A 147 9.82 10.76 18.75
C ARG A 147 9.72 11.80 17.63
N THR A 148 10.86 12.31 17.18
CA THR A 148 10.94 13.25 16.06
C THR A 148 10.71 12.49 14.75
N GLY A 149 9.70 12.89 14.00
CA GLY A 149 9.50 12.45 12.63
C GLY A 149 10.11 13.43 11.62
N ARG A 150 10.27 12.98 10.38
CA ARG A 150 10.60 13.79 9.21
C ARG A 150 9.45 13.78 8.22
N CYS A 151 9.23 14.91 7.56
CA CYS A 151 8.29 15.00 6.47
C CYS A 151 8.85 15.83 5.30
N ARG A 152 8.31 15.61 4.10
CA ARG A 152 8.72 16.29 2.87
C ARG A 152 7.47 16.74 2.09
N THR A 153 7.47 17.99 1.65
CA THR A 153 6.44 18.54 0.74
C THR A 153 6.77 18.23 -0.72
N LEU A 154 5.75 18.23 -1.58
CA LEU A 154 5.95 18.06 -3.02
C LEU A 154 6.61 19.32 -3.63
N PRO A 155 7.38 19.19 -4.72
CA PRO A 155 7.70 20.32 -5.58
C PRO A 155 6.44 20.87 -6.24
N ARG A 156 6.48 22.14 -6.69
CA ARG A 156 5.37 22.71 -7.46
C ARG A 156 5.27 22.05 -8.83
N ALA A 157 4.08 22.02 -9.40
CA ALA A 157 3.87 21.50 -10.76
C ALA A 157 4.78 22.14 -11.84
N ASP A 158 5.17 23.41 -11.68
CA ASP A 158 6.08 24.12 -12.59
C ASP A 158 7.57 24.06 -12.20
N ASP A 159 7.92 23.36 -11.12
CA ASP A 159 9.30 23.08 -10.76
C ASP A 159 9.87 21.94 -11.62
N SER A 160 11.19 21.94 -11.80
CA SER A 160 11.89 20.93 -12.58
C SER A 160 12.92 20.17 -11.71
N PRO A 161 12.49 19.25 -10.82
CA PRO A 161 13.41 18.50 -9.98
C PRO A 161 14.40 17.66 -10.81
N GLU A 162 15.63 17.52 -10.33
CA GLU A 162 16.67 16.73 -11.02
C GLU A 162 16.44 15.23 -10.90
N SER A 163 15.88 14.80 -9.76
CA SER A 163 15.60 13.41 -9.44
C SER A 163 14.42 13.25 -8.48
N LEU A 164 13.82 12.05 -8.47
CA LEU A 164 12.86 11.58 -7.47
C LEU A 164 13.23 10.15 -7.08
N ARG A 165 13.36 9.86 -5.79
CA ARG A 165 13.69 8.53 -5.26
C ARG A 165 12.56 8.02 -4.39
N LEU A 166 11.96 6.89 -4.78
CA LEU A 166 10.84 6.26 -4.10
C LEU A 166 11.28 4.91 -3.53
N ALA A 167 11.06 4.67 -2.24
CA ALA A 167 11.01 3.31 -1.72
C ALA A 167 9.60 2.74 -1.97
N VAL A 168 9.50 1.56 -2.59
CA VAL A 168 8.22 0.94 -2.94
C VAL A 168 8.04 -0.33 -2.11
N LEU A 169 6.95 -0.41 -1.36
CA LEU A 169 6.69 -1.43 -0.35
C LEU A 169 5.35 -2.13 -0.60
N ALA A 170 5.25 -3.40 -0.22
CA ALA A 170 4.00 -4.16 -0.17
C ALA A 170 4.10 -5.34 0.81
N CYS A 171 2.95 -5.86 1.25
CA CYS A 171 2.80 -7.20 1.84
C CYS A 171 3.70 -7.47 3.07
N GLN A 172 3.30 -6.91 4.22
CA GLN A 172 4.04 -6.99 5.48
C GLN A 172 3.33 -7.83 6.55
N ASN A 173 2.92 -9.06 6.23
CA ASN A 173 2.23 -9.91 7.19
C ASN A 173 3.03 -10.11 8.50
N TYR A 174 2.45 -9.66 9.61
CA TYR A 174 3.08 -9.62 10.94
C TYR A 174 3.42 -11.01 11.49
N LEU A 175 2.63 -12.02 11.15
CA LEU A 175 2.83 -13.42 11.58
C LEU A 175 3.89 -14.15 10.74
N ASN A 176 4.30 -13.58 9.60
CA ASN A 176 5.18 -14.24 8.64
C ASN A 176 6.65 -13.79 8.69
N GLY A 177 7.00 -12.82 9.52
CA GLY A 177 8.39 -12.41 9.73
C GLY A 177 8.54 -11.20 10.64
N TYR A 178 9.78 -10.91 11.01
CA TYR A 178 10.14 -9.61 11.58
C TYR A 178 10.31 -8.57 10.47
N PHE A 179 10.39 -7.30 10.83
CA PHE A 179 10.44 -6.18 9.86
C PHE A 179 11.80 -5.51 9.69
N PRO A 180 12.96 -6.20 9.69
CA PRO A 180 14.25 -5.52 9.54
C PRO A 180 14.38 -4.81 8.18
N ALA A 181 13.61 -5.23 7.16
CA ALA A 181 13.51 -4.53 5.89
C ALA A 181 13.03 -3.07 6.07
N LEU A 182 12.03 -2.84 6.92
CA LEU A 182 11.57 -1.48 7.27
C LEU A 182 12.63 -0.72 8.07
N GLY A 183 13.44 -1.43 8.86
CA GLY A 183 14.61 -0.86 9.52
C GLY A 183 15.61 -0.30 8.50
N HIS A 184 15.93 -1.09 7.46
CA HIS A 184 16.77 -0.63 6.36
C HIS A 184 16.13 0.49 5.55
N VAL A 185 14.81 0.45 5.29
CA VAL A 185 14.08 1.55 4.62
C VAL A 185 14.21 2.86 5.39
N ALA A 186 14.16 2.83 6.72
CA ALA A 186 14.36 4.02 7.56
C ALA A 186 15.73 4.69 7.34
N GLU A 187 16.75 3.93 6.91
CA GLU A 187 18.10 4.42 6.60
C GLU A 187 18.30 4.74 5.11
N GLU A 188 17.32 4.45 4.25
CA GLU A 188 17.42 4.76 2.82
C GLU A 188 17.38 6.26 2.55
N ASP A 189 18.20 6.68 1.59
CA ASP A 189 18.16 8.02 1.02
C ASP A 189 17.09 8.04 -0.08
N VAL A 190 15.84 8.28 0.31
CA VAL A 190 14.66 8.36 -0.57
C VAL A 190 13.82 9.59 -0.19
N ASP A 191 13.11 10.15 -1.16
CA ASP A 191 12.26 11.32 -0.93
C ASP A 191 10.91 10.93 -0.31
N PHE A 192 10.34 9.80 -0.76
CA PHE A 192 9.05 9.29 -0.31
C PHE A 192 9.02 7.77 -0.25
N VAL A 193 8.11 7.25 0.59
CA VAL A 193 7.75 5.83 0.63
C VAL A 193 6.39 5.66 -0.03
N VAL A 194 6.28 4.80 -1.04
CA VAL A 194 5.01 4.35 -1.63
C VAL A 194 4.69 2.97 -1.06
N HIS A 195 3.54 2.81 -0.43
CA HIS A 195 3.07 1.51 0.05
C HIS A 195 1.87 1.08 -0.79
N LEU A 196 2.04 0.00 -1.56
CA LEU A 196 1.06 -0.45 -2.56
C LEU A 196 -0.08 -1.31 -2.00
N GLY A 197 -0.01 -1.68 -0.72
CA GLY A 197 -1.09 -2.41 -0.04
C GLY A 197 -0.59 -3.54 0.83
N ASP A 198 -1.52 -4.21 1.53
CA ASP A 198 -1.25 -5.24 2.53
C ASP A 198 -0.40 -4.74 3.71
N PHE A 199 -0.72 -3.53 4.17
CA PHE A 199 -0.13 -2.91 5.37
C PHE A 199 -0.51 -3.70 6.63
N ILE A 200 -1.69 -4.31 6.65
CA ILE A 200 -2.13 -5.28 7.66
C ILE A 200 -2.61 -6.58 7.00
N TYR A 201 -2.82 -7.62 7.80
CA TYR A 201 -3.52 -8.85 7.41
C TYR A 201 -4.57 -9.18 8.46
N GLU A 202 -5.75 -9.58 7.99
CA GLU A 202 -7.04 -9.69 8.68
C GLU A 202 -7.27 -11.03 9.42
N SER A 203 -6.20 -11.65 9.89
CA SER A 203 -6.23 -12.97 10.55
C SER A 203 -5.24 -13.09 11.70
N ASP A 204 -5.61 -13.84 12.76
CA ASP A 204 -4.74 -14.12 13.90
C ASP A 204 -4.16 -15.56 13.96
N ASP A 205 -4.66 -16.49 13.15
CA ASP A 205 -4.41 -17.92 13.31
C ASP A 205 -3.41 -18.52 12.31
N GLY A 206 -2.75 -17.67 11.53
CA GLY A 206 -1.78 -18.08 10.51
C GLY A 206 -2.44 -18.63 9.24
N HIS A 207 -3.68 -18.24 8.93
CA HIS A 207 -4.36 -18.52 7.66
C HIS A 207 -3.46 -18.31 6.43
N PHE A 208 -2.55 -17.34 6.49
CA PHE A 208 -1.62 -16.96 5.42
C PHE A 208 -0.20 -17.54 5.60
N LYS A 209 -0.07 -18.69 6.30
CA LYS A 209 1.19 -19.45 6.44
C LYS A 209 1.23 -20.66 5.49
N GLY A 210 2.43 -20.95 4.97
CA GLY A 210 2.71 -22.08 4.08
C GLY A 210 3.57 -23.18 4.74
N LEU A 211 3.84 -24.27 4.00
CA LEU A 211 4.63 -25.40 4.50
C LEU A 211 6.05 -25.01 4.96
N GLY A 212 6.59 -23.93 4.41
CA GLY A 212 7.91 -23.42 4.76
C GLY A 212 7.94 -22.31 5.80
N SER A 213 6.78 -21.81 6.24
CA SER A 213 6.69 -20.73 7.22
C SER A 213 7.34 -21.12 8.55
N TYR A 214 7.80 -20.10 9.27
CA TYR A 214 8.39 -20.20 10.59
C TYR A 214 7.43 -19.67 11.65
N GLU A 215 7.68 -20.04 12.90
CA GLU A 215 7.11 -19.35 14.06
C GLU A 215 8.10 -18.29 14.52
N TYR A 216 7.59 -17.10 14.81
CA TYR A 216 8.38 -15.94 15.21
C TYR A 216 8.00 -15.56 16.64
N GLU A 217 8.99 -15.48 17.52
CA GLU A 217 8.79 -15.15 18.93
C GLU A 217 8.24 -13.71 19.06
N GLY A 218 7.17 -13.52 19.83
CA GLY A 218 6.55 -12.21 20.02
C GLY A 218 5.70 -11.74 18.83
N ARG A 219 5.48 -12.58 17.82
CA ARG A 219 4.57 -12.33 16.69
C ARG A 219 3.30 -13.18 16.82
N ASP A 220 2.62 -13.03 17.95
CA ASP A 220 1.31 -13.63 18.21
C ASP A 220 0.21 -12.58 18.08
N LEU A 221 -0.94 -12.97 17.53
CA LEU A 221 -2.14 -12.13 17.44
C LEU A 221 -3.30 -12.81 18.16
N SER A 222 -4.21 -12.01 18.69
CA SER A 222 -5.50 -12.49 19.19
C SER A 222 -6.54 -11.39 18.98
N LEU A 223 -7.47 -11.62 18.07
CA LEU A 223 -8.49 -10.61 17.74
C LEU A 223 -9.42 -10.37 18.93
N PRO A 224 -9.76 -9.10 19.26
CA PRO A 224 -10.71 -8.75 20.32
C PRO A 224 -12.08 -9.45 20.22
N SER A 225 -12.58 -9.69 19.01
CA SER A 225 -13.82 -10.44 18.77
C SER A 225 -13.73 -11.91 19.19
N GLY A 226 -12.51 -12.43 19.34
CA GLY A 226 -12.21 -13.81 19.66
C GLY A 226 -12.26 -14.76 18.46
N TYR A 227 -12.57 -14.29 17.26
CA TYR A 227 -12.49 -15.07 16.02
C TYR A 227 -11.07 -15.07 15.44
N ASP A 228 -10.84 -15.97 14.50
CA ASP A 228 -9.59 -16.12 13.75
C ASP A 228 -9.47 -15.16 12.55
N ARG A 229 -10.60 -14.60 12.12
CA ARG A 229 -10.75 -13.59 11.07
C ARG A 229 -11.47 -12.38 11.65
N VAL A 230 -11.18 -11.19 11.14
CA VAL A 230 -11.82 -9.93 11.56
C VAL A 230 -13.35 -9.99 11.48
N HIS A 231 -14.03 -9.47 12.50
CA HIS A 231 -15.50 -9.38 12.54
C HIS A 231 -16.02 -7.98 12.89
N THR A 232 -15.16 -7.08 13.37
CA THR A 232 -15.53 -5.76 13.89
C THR A 232 -14.45 -4.71 13.61
N LEU A 233 -14.83 -3.43 13.68
CA LEU A 233 -13.91 -2.29 13.71
C LEU A 233 -12.80 -2.43 14.76
N GLU A 234 -13.10 -2.93 15.96
CA GLU A 234 -12.10 -3.10 17.02
C GLU A 234 -11.05 -4.16 16.65
N ASP A 235 -11.39 -5.17 15.84
CA ASP A 235 -10.40 -6.12 15.32
C ASP A 235 -9.43 -5.43 14.36
N TYR A 236 -9.93 -4.58 13.43
CA TYR A 236 -9.06 -3.82 12.53
C TYR A 236 -8.19 -2.80 13.28
N ARG A 237 -8.78 -2.05 14.23
CA ARG A 237 -8.02 -1.12 15.08
C ARG A 237 -6.93 -1.87 15.87
N TYR A 238 -7.24 -3.05 16.42
CA TYR A 238 -6.25 -3.91 17.07
C TYR A 238 -5.10 -4.30 16.13
N LEU A 239 -5.40 -4.71 14.90
CA LEU A 239 -4.38 -5.06 13.91
C LEU A 239 -3.49 -3.87 13.58
N HIS A 240 -4.07 -2.71 13.27
CA HIS A 240 -3.29 -1.49 13.00
C HIS A 240 -2.40 -1.09 14.19
N ARG A 241 -2.92 -1.09 15.43
CA ARG A 241 -2.11 -0.81 16.63
C ARG A 241 -0.96 -1.81 16.77
N THR A 242 -1.23 -3.08 16.53
CA THR A 242 -0.24 -4.15 16.72
C THR A 242 0.87 -4.06 15.69
N TYR A 243 0.53 -3.92 14.40
CA TYR A 243 1.52 -3.76 13.33
C TYR A 243 2.38 -2.52 13.57
N ARG A 244 1.76 -1.36 13.87
CA ARG A 244 2.46 -0.08 14.14
C ARG A 244 3.21 -0.05 15.47
N SER A 245 3.08 -1.07 16.31
CA SER A 245 3.91 -1.21 17.52
C SER A 245 5.28 -1.82 17.21
N ASP A 246 5.51 -2.34 16.00
CA ASP A 246 6.82 -2.82 15.61
C ASP A 246 7.83 -1.66 15.45
N ARG A 247 8.98 -1.81 16.10
CA ARG A 247 10.03 -0.76 16.16
C ARG A 247 10.65 -0.42 14.80
N PHE A 248 10.69 -1.36 13.86
CA PHE A 248 11.23 -1.08 12.53
C PHE A 248 10.22 -0.34 11.67
N LEU A 249 8.93 -0.71 11.78
CA LEU A 249 7.86 0.04 11.13
C LEU A 249 7.78 1.48 11.67
N GLN A 250 7.86 1.66 13.00
CA GLN A 250 7.90 2.99 13.60
C GLN A 250 9.05 3.83 13.03
N ARG A 251 10.27 3.27 12.97
CA ARG A 251 11.42 3.97 12.38
C ARG A 251 11.22 4.36 10.92
N ALA A 252 10.65 3.47 10.10
CA ALA A 252 10.38 3.77 8.69
C ALA A 252 9.38 4.93 8.55
N LEU A 253 8.31 4.92 9.33
CA LEU A 253 7.27 5.96 9.33
C LEU A 253 7.72 7.28 9.96
N GLU A 254 8.61 7.22 10.95
CA GLU A 254 9.29 8.39 11.51
C GLU A 254 10.23 9.03 10.46
N SER A 255 10.80 8.24 9.56
CA SER A 255 11.90 8.68 8.70
C SER A 255 11.45 9.28 7.38
N HIS A 256 10.26 8.93 6.88
CA HIS A 256 9.85 9.20 5.51
C HIS A 256 8.39 9.60 5.38
N THR A 257 8.08 10.38 4.36
CA THR A 257 6.68 10.74 4.04
C THR A 257 6.03 9.65 3.21
N LEU A 258 4.87 9.20 3.67
CA LEU A 258 4.13 8.09 3.08
C LEU A 258 3.15 8.54 1.99
N ILE A 259 3.17 7.84 0.86
CA ILE A 259 2.13 7.80 -0.15
C ILE A 259 1.46 6.43 -0.03
N ALA A 260 0.31 6.39 0.64
CA ALA A 260 -0.38 5.15 1.00
C ALA A 260 -1.44 4.75 -0.05
N GLY A 261 -1.32 3.53 -0.57
CA GLY A 261 -2.42 2.77 -1.16
C GLY A 261 -2.97 1.73 -0.17
N TRP A 262 -3.83 0.86 -0.68
CA TRP A 262 -4.26 -0.38 -0.03
C TRP A 262 -4.24 -1.51 -1.05
N ASP A 263 -4.44 -2.73 -0.59
CA ASP A 263 -4.83 -3.87 -1.40
C ASP A 263 -6.00 -4.59 -0.68
N ASP A 264 -6.16 -5.90 -0.79
CA ASP A 264 -7.28 -6.64 -0.26
C ASP A 264 -7.17 -6.87 1.25
N HIS A 265 -5.98 -7.12 1.79
CA HIS A 265 -5.79 -7.47 3.20
C HIS A 265 -6.01 -6.31 4.18
N GLU A 266 -6.10 -5.07 3.71
CA GLU A 266 -6.68 -3.96 4.49
C GLU A 266 -8.14 -4.22 4.85
N MET A 267 -8.84 -5.02 4.06
CA MET A 267 -10.24 -5.40 4.21
C MET A 267 -10.32 -6.92 4.44
N VAL A 268 -10.59 -7.68 3.38
CA VAL A 268 -10.57 -9.14 3.40
C VAL A 268 -9.86 -9.65 2.15
N ASN A 269 -9.11 -10.73 2.30
CA ASN A 269 -8.45 -11.43 1.22
C ASN A 269 -9.39 -11.61 0.02
N ASP A 270 -8.89 -11.23 -1.14
CA ASP A 270 -9.55 -11.28 -2.41
C ASP A 270 -10.92 -10.55 -2.46
N VAL A 271 -11.08 -9.42 -1.75
CA VAL A 271 -12.31 -8.61 -1.78
C VAL A 271 -12.66 -8.07 -3.18
N TYR A 272 -13.93 -8.09 -3.55
CA TYR A 272 -14.49 -7.57 -4.80
C TYR A 272 -15.92 -7.08 -4.61
N TRP A 273 -16.47 -6.36 -5.60
CA TRP A 273 -17.88 -5.95 -5.60
C TRP A 273 -18.78 -6.95 -6.35
N ASP A 274 -19.79 -7.51 -5.68
CA ASP A 274 -20.79 -8.37 -6.34
C ASP A 274 -21.99 -7.54 -6.79
N SER A 275 -22.07 -7.25 -8.08
CA SER A 275 -23.17 -6.49 -8.68
C SER A 275 -24.55 -7.16 -8.54
N ARG A 276 -24.63 -8.45 -8.19
CA ARG A 276 -25.90 -9.19 -8.02
C ARG A 276 -26.54 -8.91 -6.67
N THR A 277 -25.71 -8.72 -5.64
CA THR A 277 -26.13 -8.38 -4.28
C THR A 277 -25.96 -6.89 -3.98
N ASN A 278 -25.21 -6.17 -4.82
CA ASN A 278 -24.79 -4.79 -4.63
C ASN A 278 -24.08 -4.58 -3.29
N ALA A 279 -23.09 -5.43 -3.03
CA ALA A 279 -22.33 -5.49 -1.79
C ALA A 279 -20.93 -6.06 -2.05
N PRO A 280 -19.95 -5.79 -1.18
CA PRO A 280 -18.66 -6.45 -1.27
C PRO A 280 -18.75 -7.93 -0.86
N ALA A 281 -17.84 -8.74 -1.37
CA ALA A 281 -17.63 -10.14 -1.01
C ALA A 281 -16.15 -10.48 -1.13
N GLY A 282 -15.71 -11.57 -0.50
CA GLY A 282 -14.31 -11.99 -0.50
C GLY A 282 -14.10 -13.29 0.26
N ASP A 283 -12.85 -13.68 0.48
CA ASP A 283 -12.50 -14.85 1.28
C ASP A 283 -12.72 -14.57 2.77
N HIS A 284 -13.95 -14.82 3.23
CA HIS A 284 -14.32 -14.69 4.63
C HIS A 284 -15.35 -15.77 5.00
N PRO A 285 -15.36 -16.32 6.24
CA PRO A 285 -16.38 -17.29 6.66
C PRO A 285 -17.84 -16.81 6.54
N ARG A 286 -18.05 -15.49 6.44
CA ARG A 286 -19.34 -14.83 6.16
C ARG A 286 -19.35 -14.06 4.84
N GLY A 287 -18.49 -14.43 3.89
CA GLY A 287 -18.38 -13.78 2.58
C GLY A 287 -19.65 -13.86 1.72
N ASP A 288 -20.59 -14.74 2.07
CA ASP A 288 -21.90 -14.90 1.42
C ASP A 288 -23.03 -14.08 2.07
N ASP A 289 -22.74 -13.28 3.09
CA ASP A 289 -23.68 -12.38 3.76
C ASP A 289 -23.44 -10.91 3.35
N PRO A 290 -24.23 -10.36 2.41
CA PRO A 290 -24.03 -9.03 1.86
C PRO A 290 -24.08 -7.91 2.91
N GLN A 291 -24.94 -8.03 3.91
CA GLN A 291 -25.07 -7.00 4.94
C GLN A 291 -23.84 -7.02 5.84
N PHE A 292 -23.45 -8.20 6.31
CA PHE A 292 -22.26 -8.35 7.14
C PHE A 292 -21.00 -7.85 6.43
N MET A 293 -20.81 -8.23 5.16
CA MET A 293 -19.63 -7.82 4.39
C MET A 293 -19.59 -6.32 4.12
N THR A 294 -20.75 -5.69 3.83
CA THR A 294 -20.81 -4.23 3.67
C THR A 294 -20.38 -3.51 4.94
N GLU A 295 -20.87 -3.96 6.10
CA GLU A 295 -20.48 -3.41 7.40
C GLU A 295 -19.00 -3.66 7.71
N LEU A 296 -18.50 -4.86 7.43
CA LEU A 296 -17.09 -5.22 7.71
C LEU A 296 -16.10 -4.44 6.82
N VAL A 297 -16.43 -4.20 5.55
CA VAL A 297 -15.60 -3.38 4.66
C VAL A 297 -15.66 -1.91 5.08
N ALA A 298 -16.82 -1.40 5.53
CA ALA A 298 -16.89 -0.07 6.10
C ALA A 298 -16.03 0.09 7.36
N ASP A 299 -16.05 -0.91 8.25
CA ASP A 299 -15.18 -0.98 9.44
C ASP A 299 -13.69 -0.96 9.05
N ALA A 300 -13.32 -1.70 8.01
CA ALA A 300 -11.96 -1.74 7.48
C ALA A 300 -11.50 -0.37 6.96
N MET A 301 -12.32 0.26 6.11
CA MET A 301 -12.05 1.59 5.55
C MET A 301 -11.95 2.65 6.66
N HIS A 302 -12.79 2.55 7.69
CA HIS A 302 -12.73 3.43 8.85
C HIS A 302 -11.39 3.28 9.59
N ALA A 303 -11.00 2.05 9.96
CA ALA A 303 -9.72 1.83 10.62
C ALA A 303 -8.53 2.27 9.73
N TRP A 304 -8.56 2.01 8.43
CA TRP A 304 -7.53 2.47 7.50
C TRP A 304 -7.41 3.99 7.52
N TRP A 305 -8.55 4.70 7.46
CA TRP A 305 -8.58 6.16 7.52
C TRP A 305 -8.01 6.70 8.84
N GLU A 306 -8.31 6.05 9.97
CA GLU A 306 -7.76 6.45 11.28
C GLU A 306 -6.25 6.31 11.35
N TYR A 307 -5.70 5.24 10.77
CA TYR A 307 -4.32 4.83 10.98
C TYR A 307 -3.33 5.21 9.87
N MET A 308 -3.83 5.58 8.70
CA MET A 308 -3.00 5.96 7.56
C MET A 308 -3.01 7.47 7.37
N PRO A 309 -1.84 8.16 7.38
CA PRO A 309 -1.74 9.57 7.02
C PRO A 309 -1.87 9.72 5.49
N ALA A 310 -3.08 9.53 4.97
CA ALA A 310 -3.38 9.59 3.55
C ALA A 310 -4.32 10.76 3.25
N ARG A 311 -4.10 11.40 2.10
CA ARG A 311 -4.99 12.41 1.55
C ARG A 311 -5.85 11.75 0.48
N VAL A 312 -7.07 11.38 0.88
CA VAL A 312 -8.10 10.77 0.02
C VAL A 312 -9.38 11.58 0.13
N GLU A 313 -10.23 11.48 -0.88
CA GLU A 313 -11.55 12.12 -0.81
C GLU A 313 -12.52 11.22 -0.05
N TYR A 314 -13.24 11.83 0.89
CA TYR A 314 -14.25 11.16 1.69
C TYR A 314 -15.54 11.98 1.70
N ASP A 315 -16.65 11.39 1.23
CA ASP A 315 -17.99 11.97 1.30
C ASP A 315 -18.92 11.13 2.20
N PRO A 316 -19.21 11.55 3.44
CA PRO A 316 -20.14 10.83 4.32
C PRO A 316 -21.56 10.70 3.78
N ASN A 317 -21.96 11.59 2.88
CA ASN A 317 -23.28 11.60 2.30
C ASN A 317 -23.38 10.67 1.07
N GLY A 318 -22.28 10.03 0.68
CA GLY A 318 -22.27 9.04 -0.39
C GLY A 318 -23.27 7.90 -0.14
N GLU A 319 -23.97 7.50 -1.21
CA GLU A 319 -25.02 6.49 -1.15
C GLU A 319 -24.47 5.05 -1.10
N SER A 320 -23.21 4.86 -1.53
CA SER A 320 -22.47 3.59 -1.51
C SER A 320 -21.08 3.73 -0.88
N LEU A 321 -20.38 2.61 -0.65
CA LEU A 321 -18.99 2.65 -0.18
C LEU A 321 -18.06 3.30 -1.21
N GLN A 322 -18.31 3.06 -2.50
CA GLN A 322 -17.57 3.65 -3.61
C GLN A 322 -17.76 5.17 -3.71
N ASP A 323 -18.97 5.68 -3.44
CA ASP A 323 -19.23 7.12 -3.45
C ASP A 323 -18.62 7.82 -2.23
N ARG A 324 -18.46 7.07 -1.12
CA ARG A 324 -17.98 7.61 0.15
C ARG A 324 -16.48 7.80 0.18
N PHE A 325 -15.72 7.03 -0.58
CA PHE A 325 -14.27 6.98 -0.42
C PHE A 325 -13.60 6.78 -1.77
N VAL A 326 -12.74 7.73 -2.14
CA VAL A 326 -11.97 7.68 -3.37
C VAL A 326 -10.49 7.59 -3.03
N LEU A 327 -9.92 6.39 -3.16
CA LEU A 327 -8.48 6.17 -2.96
C LEU A 327 -7.68 6.69 -4.16
N TRP A 328 -8.11 6.38 -5.39
CA TRP A 328 -7.35 6.64 -6.60
C TRP A 328 -7.14 8.15 -6.82
N ARG A 329 -5.93 8.52 -7.23
CA ARG A 329 -5.48 9.92 -7.34
C ARG A 329 -4.14 10.02 -8.06
N SER A 330 -3.81 11.21 -8.56
CA SER A 330 -2.50 11.49 -9.15
C SER A 330 -1.66 12.40 -8.25
N ILE A 331 -0.35 12.23 -8.29
CA ILE A 331 0.65 13.06 -7.61
C ILE A 331 1.69 13.47 -8.64
N GLU A 332 1.93 14.77 -8.77
CA GLU A 332 2.95 15.31 -9.66
C GLU A 332 4.18 15.73 -8.86
N PHE A 333 5.35 15.35 -9.36
CA PHE A 333 6.65 15.76 -8.82
C PHE A 333 7.28 16.75 -9.80
N GLY A 334 6.72 17.95 -9.84
CA GLY A 334 7.01 18.95 -10.87
C GLY A 334 6.78 18.38 -12.27
N ASP A 335 7.59 18.81 -13.23
CA ASP A 335 7.55 18.30 -14.60
C ASP A 335 8.33 16.96 -14.78
N LEU A 336 8.76 16.29 -13.70
CA LEU A 336 9.56 15.05 -13.76
C LEU A 336 8.69 13.78 -13.81
N VAL A 337 7.78 13.61 -12.84
CA VAL A 337 6.98 12.38 -12.70
C VAL A 337 5.51 12.73 -12.45
N THR A 338 4.62 12.07 -13.19
CA THR A 338 3.21 11.92 -12.80
C THR A 338 3.01 10.51 -12.27
N LEU A 339 2.67 10.38 -10.99
CA LEU A 339 2.35 9.11 -10.34
C LEU A 339 0.83 8.97 -10.21
N ALA A 340 0.22 8.10 -10.99
CA ALA A 340 -1.18 7.70 -10.87
C ALA A 340 -1.28 6.49 -9.92
N LEU A 341 -1.97 6.65 -8.79
CA LEU A 341 -2.31 5.59 -7.85
C LEU A 341 -3.74 5.12 -8.10
N THR A 342 -3.96 3.82 -8.24
CA THR A 342 -5.29 3.22 -8.47
C THR A 342 -5.87 2.56 -7.21
N ASP A 343 -6.98 1.84 -7.39
CA ASP A 343 -7.81 1.14 -6.39
C ASP A 343 -8.42 -0.07 -7.10
N GLU A 344 -7.84 -1.23 -6.83
CA GLU A 344 -8.11 -2.44 -7.60
C GLU A 344 -9.17 -3.30 -6.89
N ARG A 345 -9.75 -2.80 -5.78
CA ARG A 345 -10.52 -3.61 -4.83
C ARG A 345 -11.95 -3.12 -4.65
N LEU A 346 -12.20 -1.83 -4.44
CA LEU A 346 -13.57 -1.34 -4.22
C LEU A 346 -14.47 -1.43 -5.47
N PHE A 347 -13.86 -1.41 -6.66
CA PHE A 347 -14.57 -1.32 -7.94
C PHE A 347 -14.55 -2.60 -8.75
N ARG A 348 -13.66 -3.56 -8.46
CA ARG A 348 -13.52 -4.76 -9.29
C ARG A 348 -14.74 -5.66 -9.19
N ASP A 349 -15.16 -6.18 -10.34
CA ASP A 349 -16.12 -7.28 -10.44
C ASP A 349 -15.53 -8.56 -9.83
N PRO A 350 -16.35 -9.60 -9.56
CA PRO A 350 -15.86 -10.85 -9.00
C PRO A 350 -14.71 -11.47 -9.80
N PRO A 351 -13.72 -12.11 -9.15
CA PRO A 351 -12.71 -12.91 -9.83
C PRO A 351 -13.39 -14.02 -10.62
N ARG A 352 -12.69 -14.60 -11.59
CA ARG A 352 -13.28 -15.69 -12.40
C ARG A 352 -13.65 -16.87 -11.48
N GLU A 353 -14.57 -17.74 -11.88
CA GLU A 353 -14.82 -18.98 -11.10
C GLU A 353 -13.80 -20.09 -11.42
N ALA A 354 -13.21 -20.05 -12.62
CA ALA A 354 -12.26 -21.05 -13.10
C ALA A 354 -10.91 -20.42 -13.42
N ILE A 355 -9.84 -21.10 -13.01
CA ILE A 355 -8.45 -20.74 -13.33
C ILE A 355 -8.34 -20.42 -14.82
N PRO A 356 -7.80 -19.25 -15.20
CA PRO A 356 -7.61 -18.94 -16.60
C PRO A 356 -6.61 -19.90 -17.26
N THR A 357 -6.97 -20.33 -18.45
CA THR A 357 -6.28 -21.28 -19.33
C THR A 357 -6.31 -20.73 -20.75
N PRO A 358 -5.48 -21.22 -21.68
CA PRO A 358 -5.54 -20.84 -23.09
C PRO A 358 -6.93 -20.95 -23.75
N ASP A 359 -7.85 -21.75 -23.22
CA ASP A 359 -9.18 -21.93 -23.82
C ASP A 359 -10.25 -20.98 -23.28
N ASN A 360 -10.02 -20.33 -22.13
CA ASN A 360 -10.97 -19.41 -21.51
C ASN A 360 -10.38 -18.02 -21.16
N VAL A 361 -9.07 -17.81 -21.28
CA VAL A 361 -8.41 -16.51 -21.06
C VAL A 361 -8.51 -15.61 -22.30
N GLY A 362 -8.43 -14.30 -22.08
CA GLY A 362 -8.33 -13.29 -23.11
C GLY A 362 -9.63 -12.50 -23.35
N PRO A 363 -9.51 -11.34 -23.99
CA PRO A 363 -10.58 -10.33 -24.12
C PRO A 363 -11.84 -10.87 -24.81
N HIS A 364 -11.66 -11.80 -25.77
CA HIS A 364 -12.77 -12.43 -26.49
C HIS A 364 -13.50 -13.53 -25.71
N ARG A 365 -12.93 -13.96 -24.57
CA ARG A 365 -13.48 -15.00 -23.69
C ARG A 365 -14.01 -14.43 -22.38
N GLU A 366 -13.75 -13.16 -22.11
CA GLU A 366 -14.33 -12.46 -20.98
C GLU A 366 -15.74 -11.94 -21.29
N PRO A 367 -16.69 -12.08 -20.35
CA PRO A 367 -17.98 -11.41 -20.44
C PRO A 367 -17.79 -9.91 -20.70
N PRO A 368 -18.56 -9.32 -21.63
CA PRO A 368 -18.52 -7.87 -21.84
C PRO A 368 -18.98 -7.16 -20.56
N GLY A 369 -18.31 -6.06 -20.22
CA GLY A 369 -18.65 -5.25 -19.05
C GLY A 369 -17.94 -5.63 -17.75
N ARG A 370 -17.11 -6.69 -17.75
CA ARG A 370 -16.29 -7.02 -16.58
C ARG A 370 -15.16 -6.01 -16.38
N THR A 371 -14.96 -5.53 -15.16
CA THR A 371 -13.99 -4.47 -14.84
C THR A 371 -13.22 -4.73 -13.53
N MET A 372 -11.98 -4.26 -13.47
CA MET A 372 -11.09 -4.13 -12.32
C MET A 372 -11.26 -2.75 -11.67
N LEU A 373 -11.18 -1.67 -12.46
CA LEU A 373 -11.14 -0.31 -11.92
C LEU A 373 -12.52 0.35 -11.87
N GLY A 374 -13.54 -0.22 -12.50
CA GLY A 374 -14.75 0.52 -12.83
C GLY A 374 -14.56 1.46 -14.03
N ASP A 375 -15.66 2.04 -14.51
CA ASP A 375 -15.62 2.84 -15.74
C ASP A 375 -14.93 4.20 -15.56
N GLU A 376 -15.21 4.88 -14.44
CA GLU A 376 -14.71 6.22 -14.13
C GLU A 376 -13.21 6.24 -13.88
N GLN A 377 -12.73 5.43 -12.92
CA GLN A 377 -11.31 5.33 -12.60
C GLN A 377 -10.47 4.84 -13.78
N ARG A 378 -10.96 3.89 -14.59
CA ARG A 378 -10.25 3.48 -15.82
C ARG A 378 -10.08 4.65 -16.78
N GLU A 379 -11.14 5.43 -17.00
CA GLU A 379 -11.09 6.57 -17.93
C GLU A 379 -10.19 7.67 -17.39
N TRP A 380 -10.29 7.97 -16.09
CA TRP A 380 -9.36 8.85 -15.38
C TRP A 380 -7.89 8.40 -15.50
N LEU A 381 -7.59 7.11 -15.32
CA LEU A 381 -6.23 6.58 -15.43
C LEU A 381 -5.70 6.76 -16.85
N ILE A 382 -6.50 6.41 -17.86
CA ILE A 382 -6.11 6.57 -19.27
C ILE A 382 -5.84 8.04 -19.56
N GLU A 383 -6.71 8.96 -19.17
CA GLU A 383 -6.53 10.39 -19.36
C GLU A 383 -5.27 10.89 -18.63
N THR A 384 -5.10 10.55 -17.35
CA THR A 384 -3.93 10.93 -16.55
C THR A 384 -2.62 10.51 -17.19
N ILE A 385 -2.52 9.26 -17.67
CA ILE A 385 -1.29 8.74 -18.27
C ILE A 385 -1.05 9.30 -19.68
N THR A 386 -2.10 9.45 -20.49
CA THR A 386 -1.97 9.85 -21.90
C THR A 386 -1.92 11.36 -22.12
N GLU A 387 -2.40 12.15 -21.16
CA GLU A 387 -2.35 13.62 -21.22
C GLU A 387 -1.22 14.22 -20.37
N SER A 388 -0.48 13.41 -19.62
CA SER A 388 0.67 13.86 -18.83
C SER A 388 1.74 14.52 -19.69
N GLU A 389 2.23 15.69 -19.26
CA GLU A 389 3.35 16.41 -19.89
C GLU A 389 4.69 16.21 -19.13
N THR A 390 4.70 15.37 -18.09
CA THR A 390 5.91 15.08 -17.30
C THR A 390 6.86 14.15 -18.03
N THR A 391 8.12 14.07 -17.56
CA THR A 391 9.13 13.21 -18.18
C THR A 391 8.78 11.72 -18.06
N TRP A 392 8.20 11.30 -16.93
CA TRP A 392 7.81 9.91 -16.66
C TRP A 392 6.33 9.82 -16.24
N SER A 393 5.56 9.00 -16.95
CA SER A 393 4.20 8.62 -16.54
C SER A 393 4.26 7.29 -15.80
N VAL A 394 3.94 7.32 -14.50
CA VAL A 394 4.07 6.17 -13.61
C VAL A 394 2.69 5.73 -13.12
N TRP A 395 2.38 4.46 -13.27
CA TRP A 395 1.20 3.82 -12.71
C TRP A 395 1.60 2.96 -11.51
N ALA A 396 1.13 3.30 -10.31
CA ALA A 396 1.23 2.45 -9.13
C ALA A 396 -0.09 1.68 -8.98
N ASP A 397 0.02 0.37 -9.11
CA ASP A 397 -1.08 -0.61 -9.13
C ASP A 397 -0.78 -1.69 -8.07
N GLU A 398 -1.81 -2.19 -7.42
CA GLU A 398 -1.72 -3.17 -6.35
C GLU A 398 -1.13 -4.50 -6.86
N VAL A 399 -1.51 -4.92 -8.07
CA VAL A 399 -1.36 -6.28 -8.59
C VAL A 399 -0.55 -6.34 -9.88
N LEU A 400 -0.02 -7.52 -10.24
CA LEU A 400 0.73 -7.64 -11.51
C LEU A 400 -0.14 -7.28 -12.73
N THR A 401 0.34 -6.33 -13.53
CA THR A 401 -0.37 -5.86 -14.73
C THR A 401 0.02 -6.67 -15.98
N ILE A 402 1.29 -7.01 -16.19
CA ILE A 402 1.68 -7.89 -17.30
C ILE A 402 1.17 -9.33 -17.10
N PRO A 403 0.91 -10.09 -18.18
CA PRO A 403 0.47 -11.47 -18.05
C PRO A 403 1.50 -12.37 -17.36
N PHE A 404 1.03 -13.25 -16.47
CA PHE A 404 1.87 -14.25 -15.83
C PHE A 404 1.39 -15.65 -16.19
N ARG A 405 2.19 -16.34 -16.99
CA ARG A 405 1.90 -17.69 -17.48
C ARG A 405 2.77 -18.74 -16.81
N LEU A 406 2.14 -19.81 -16.34
CA LEU A 406 2.81 -21.06 -16.01
C LEU A 406 2.47 -22.13 -17.03
N GLY A 407 3.43 -22.97 -17.39
CA GLY A 407 3.29 -24.01 -18.42
C GLY A 407 3.59 -23.54 -19.84
N SER A 408 3.27 -24.38 -20.83
CA SER A 408 3.49 -24.06 -22.24
C SER A 408 2.39 -24.60 -23.15
N GLY A 409 2.11 -23.85 -24.22
CA GLY A 409 1.10 -24.22 -25.22
C GLY A 409 -0.27 -24.48 -24.59
N PRO A 410 -0.96 -25.59 -24.91
CA PRO A 410 -2.30 -25.88 -24.40
C PRO A 410 -2.32 -26.26 -22.91
N LEU A 411 -1.17 -26.50 -22.28
CA LEU A 411 -1.07 -26.81 -20.85
C LEU A 411 -0.76 -25.57 -19.99
N SER A 412 -0.92 -24.38 -20.57
CA SER A 412 -0.66 -23.14 -19.81
C SER A 412 -1.80 -22.85 -18.82
N VAL A 413 -1.47 -22.19 -17.73
CA VAL A 413 -2.41 -21.59 -16.79
C VAL A 413 -1.93 -20.18 -16.43
N TYR A 414 -2.86 -19.32 -16.04
CA TYR A 414 -2.58 -17.96 -15.58
C TYR A 414 -3.05 -17.89 -14.13
N PRO A 415 -2.14 -18.02 -13.14
CA PRO A 415 -2.52 -18.19 -11.75
C PRO A 415 -2.98 -16.88 -11.08
N VAL A 416 -2.68 -15.72 -11.66
CA VAL A 416 -3.01 -14.39 -11.12
C VAL A 416 -4.44 -14.02 -11.49
N GLN A 417 -5.39 -14.85 -11.08
CA GLN A 417 -6.80 -14.74 -11.44
C GLN A 417 -7.53 -13.59 -10.74
N GLY A 418 -7.08 -13.24 -9.52
CA GLY A 418 -7.52 -12.05 -8.78
C GLY A 418 -6.94 -10.75 -9.34
N GLY A 419 -5.79 -10.80 -10.02
CA GLY A 419 -5.20 -9.65 -10.73
C GLY A 419 -5.57 -9.56 -12.21
N TRP A 420 -4.77 -8.83 -12.99
CA TRP A 420 -5.10 -8.45 -14.37
C TRP A 420 -5.21 -9.59 -15.39
N ASP A 421 -4.70 -10.80 -15.10
CA ASP A 421 -4.99 -11.98 -15.92
C ASP A 421 -6.44 -12.46 -15.81
N GLY A 422 -7.14 -12.03 -14.76
CA GLY A 422 -8.57 -12.10 -14.64
C GLY A 422 -9.32 -11.08 -15.53
N TYR A 423 -8.74 -9.92 -15.85
CA TYR A 423 -9.44 -8.75 -16.42
C TYR A 423 -8.79 -8.30 -17.74
N THR A 424 -8.54 -9.26 -18.63
CA THR A 424 -7.73 -9.08 -19.84
C THR A 424 -8.31 -8.09 -20.84
N ARG A 425 -9.64 -7.92 -20.91
CA ARG A 425 -10.28 -6.93 -21.78
C ARG A 425 -9.98 -5.50 -21.33
N GLU A 426 -10.04 -5.23 -20.03
CA GLU A 426 -9.76 -3.90 -19.52
C GLU A 426 -8.27 -3.58 -19.57
N ARG A 427 -7.41 -4.55 -19.20
CA ARG A 427 -5.96 -4.43 -19.42
C ARG A 427 -5.65 -4.05 -20.86
N GLN A 428 -6.25 -4.77 -21.83
CA GLN A 428 -6.05 -4.47 -23.24
C GLN A 428 -6.51 -3.06 -23.60
N ARG A 429 -7.65 -2.59 -23.09
CA ARG A 429 -8.13 -1.23 -23.33
C ARG A 429 -7.14 -0.17 -22.84
N ILE A 430 -6.56 -0.37 -21.66
CA ILE A 430 -5.54 0.54 -21.11
C ILE A 430 -4.26 0.48 -21.96
N SER A 431 -3.71 -0.71 -22.21
CA SER A 431 -2.48 -0.86 -23.01
C SER A 431 -2.62 -0.35 -24.45
N GLU A 432 -3.79 -0.52 -25.07
CA GLU A 432 -4.07 0.03 -26.41
C GLU A 432 -4.21 1.55 -26.38
N ALA A 433 -4.79 2.14 -25.33
CA ALA A 433 -4.89 3.59 -25.20
C ALA A 433 -3.51 4.24 -25.00
N VAL A 434 -2.69 3.70 -24.09
CA VAL A 434 -1.30 4.15 -23.87
C VAL A 434 -0.48 4.00 -25.16
N GLY A 435 -0.58 2.85 -25.83
CA GLY A 435 0.12 2.62 -27.09
C GLY A 435 -0.38 3.50 -28.24
N ALA A 436 -1.68 3.84 -28.30
CA ALA A 436 -2.23 4.70 -29.34
C ALA A 436 -1.92 6.19 -29.15
N ALA A 437 -1.68 6.60 -27.90
CA ALA A 437 -1.21 7.94 -27.56
C ALA A 437 0.31 8.11 -27.72
N ASP A 438 1.04 7.02 -28.04
CA ASP A 438 2.50 6.99 -28.12
C ASP A 438 3.16 7.57 -26.84
N VAL A 439 2.66 7.17 -25.66
CA VAL A 439 3.19 7.64 -24.37
C VAL A 439 4.64 7.19 -24.22
N ASP A 440 5.54 8.16 -24.06
CA ASP A 440 6.94 7.93 -23.74
C ASP A 440 7.11 7.63 -22.24
N ASN A 441 8.17 6.90 -21.88
CA ASN A 441 8.62 6.78 -20.47
C ASN A 441 7.56 6.22 -19.50
N TYR A 442 6.73 5.29 -19.97
CA TYR A 442 5.70 4.66 -19.16
C TYR A 442 6.27 3.55 -18.24
N VAL A 443 6.01 3.67 -16.94
CA VAL A 443 6.47 2.74 -15.90
C VAL A 443 5.28 2.29 -15.04
N THR A 444 5.23 1.01 -14.69
CA THR A 444 4.28 0.49 -13.71
C THR A 444 5.03 -0.02 -12.47
N LEU A 445 4.52 0.27 -11.28
CA LEU A 445 5.04 -0.19 -9.98
C LEU A 445 3.98 -1.07 -9.31
N THR A 446 4.32 -2.32 -8.96
CA THR A 446 3.32 -3.31 -8.47
C THR A 446 3.72 -4.12 -7.24
N GLY A 447 2.74 -4.74 -6.56
CA GLY A 447 2.88 -5.55 -5.34
C GLY A 447 2.17 -6.93 -5.41
N ASP A 448 1.43 -7.32 -4.37
CA ASP A 448 0.57 -8.53 -4.25
C ASP A 448 1.27 -9.91 -4.37
N MET A 449 2.00 -10.20 -5.45
CA MET A 449 2.44 -11.56 -5.78
C MET A 449 3.63 -12.05 -4.94
N HIS A 450 4.08 -11.25 -3.96
CA HIS A 450 5.19 -11.55 -3.04
C HIS A 450 6.49 -11.94 -3.75
N CYS A 451 6.84 -11.24 -4.83
CA CYS A 451 8.03 -11.55 -5.64
C CYS A 451 8.59 -10.30 -6.34
N TYR A 452 9.80 -10.40 -6.86
CA TYR A 452 10.39 -9.39 -7.73
C TYR A 452 10.07 -9.71 -9.18
N VAL A 453 9.66 -8.70 -9.95
CA VAL A 453 9.48 -8.77 -11.41
C VAL A 453 10.07 -7.53 -12.04
N ALA A 454 10.82 -7.72 -13.14
CA ALA A 454 11.09 -6.66 -14.10
C ALA A 454 10.68 -7.16 -15.49
N GLY A 455 9.78 -6.44 -16.14
CA GLY A 455 9.20 -6.85 -17.42
C GLY A 455 8.80 -5.69 -18.31
N TYR A 456 8.39 -6.02 -19.54
CA TYR A 456 7.93 -5.06 -20.53
C TYR A 456 6.40 -5.02 -20.59
N GLN A 457 5.85 -3.80 -20.48
CA GLN A 457 4.49 -3.51 -20.89
C GLN A 457 4.39 -3.52 -22.41
N GLN A 458 3.34 -4.17 -22.94
CA GLN A 458 3.16 -4.32 -24.38
C GLN A 458 1.69 -4.19 -24.78
N THR A 459 1.44 -3.72 -26.00
CA THR A 459 0.08 -3.65 -26.57
C THR A 459 -0.55 -5.04 -26.75
N SER A 460 0.27 -6.08 -26.92
CA SER A 460 -0.17 -7.46 -26.93
C SER A 460 0.93 -8.43 -26.52
N TYR A 461 0.54 -9.58 -25.96
CA TYR A 461 1.46 -10.57 -25.43
C TYR A 461 1.36 -11.91 -26.17
N PRO A 462 2.48 -12.65 -26.32
CA PRO A 462 2.46 -13.96 -26.95
C PRO A 462 1.48 -14.92 -26.27
N GLY A 463 0.60 -15.53 -27.06
CA GLY A 463 -0.39 -16.49 -26.58
C GLY A 463 -1.81 -16.05 -26.92
N ARG A 464 -2.76 -16.42 -26.06
CA ARG A 464 -4.19 -16.11 -26.22
C ARG A 464 -4.69 -15.05 -25.24
N VAL A 465 -3.81 -14.53 -24.38
CA VAL A 465 -4.15 -13.62 -23.28
C VAL A 465 -4.55 -12.22 -23.76
N THR A 466 -4.12 -11.80 -24.96
CA THR A 466 -4.49 -10.51 -25.58
C THR A 466 -5.26 -10.64 -26.90
N GLY A 467 -6.08 -11.69 -27.05
CA GLY A 467 -7.08 -11.74 -28.12
C GLY A 467 -6.53 -12.08 -29.51
N GLY A 468 -6.12 -13.33 -29.71
CA GLY A 468 -5.88 -13.89 -31.04
C GLY A 468 -5.36 -15.33 -31.01
N GLU A 469 -5.51 -16.06 -32.12
CA GLU A 469 -4.86 -17.36 -32.29
C GLU A 469 -3.36 -17.16 -32.56
N GLY A 470 -2.53 -17.15 -31.51
CA GLY A 470 -1.08 -17.04 -31.65
C GLY A 470 -0.61 -15.62 -31.94
N VAL A 471 -1.10 -14.64 -31.19
CA VAL A 471 -0.70 -13.24 -31.30
C VAL A 471 0.84 -13.15 -31.25
N ALA A 472 1.43 -12.50 -32.25
CA ALA A 472 2.83 -12.12 -32.24
C ALA A 472 3.05 -11.10 -31.11
N GLN A 473 4.24 -11.07 -30.53
CA GLN A 473 4.59 -10.08 -29.52
C GLN A 473 4.30 -8.66 -30.05
N GLY A 474 3.50 -7.89 -29.30
CA GLY A 474 3.17 -6.51 -29.62
C GLY A 474 4.34 -5.57 -29.37
N ASP A 475 4.14 -4.30 -29.69
CA ASP A 475 5.12 -3.26 -29.43
C ASP A 475 5.25 -3.02 -27.92
N ARG A 476 6.49 -2.80 -27.48
CA ARG A 476 6.80 -2.41 -26.09
C ARG A 476 6.40 -0.96 -25.89
N ILE A 477 5.59 -0.71 -24.88
CA ILE A 477 5.05 0.63 -24.57
C ILE A 477 5.54 1.15 -23.21
N GLY A 478 6.15 0.30 -22.39
CA GLY A 478 6.70 0.68 -21.09
C GLY A 478 7.34 -0.49 -20.38
N VAL A 479 7.62 -0.30 -19.09
CA VAL A 479 8.16 -1.35 -18.20
C VAL A 479 7.30 -1.53 -16.96
N GLU A 480 7.37 -2.69 -16.33
CA GLU A 480 6.78 -2.96 -15.02
C GLU A 480 7.87 -3.43 -14.05
N PHE A 481 7.84 -2.87 -12.85
CA PHE A 481 8.67 -3.23 -11.72
C PHE A 481 7.80 -3.62 -10.52
N MET A 482 7.86 -4.89 -10.13
CA MET A 482 7.19 -5.36 -8.92
C MET A 482 8.14 -5.31 -7.71
N THR A 483 7.66 -4.76 -6.61
CA THR A 483 8.31 -4.86 -5.29
C THR A 483 7.93 -6.19 -4.62
N PRO A 484 8.85 -6.86 -3.92
CA PRO A 484 8.54 -8.09 -3.20
C PRO A 484 7.64 -7.83 -2.00
N ALA A 485 7.23 -8.91 -1.34
CA ALA A 485 6.73 -8.80 0.02
C ALA A 485 7.86 -8.43 1.00
N LEU A 486 7.53 -7.55 1.94
CA LEU A 486 8.37 -7.28 3.11
C LEU A 486 8.54 -8.55 3.98
N THR A 487 7.44 -9.26 4.24
CA THR A 487 7.47 -10.49 5.05
C THR A 487 6.49 -11.58 4.59
N SER A 488 5.46 -11.23 3.83
CA SER A 488 4.40 -12.16 3.45
C SER A 488 4.90 -13.40 2.69
N LEU A 489 4.08 -14.46 2.70
CA LEU A 489 4.46 -15.77 2.21
C LEU A 489 4.73 -15.75 0.69
N ASN A 490 5.99 -15.84 0.29
CA ASN A 490 6.34 -15.96 -1.14
C ASN A 490 6.19 -17.41 -1.65
N ALA A 491 6.17 -17.58 -2.97
CA ALA A 491 5.95 -18.88 -3.60
C ALA A 491 7.03 -19.91 -3.23
N ALA A 492 8.29 -19.47 -3.08
CA ALA A 492 9.37 -20.38 -2.69
C ALA A 492 9.21 -20.86 -1.23
N GLU A 493 8.76 -20.01 -0.31
CA GLU A 493 8.47 -20.41 1.08
C GLU A 493 7.25 -21.33 1.13
N ALA A 494 6.18 -21.01 0.40
CA ALA A 494 4.99 -21.86 0.31
C ALA A 494 5.33 -23.30 -0.14
N LEU A 495 6.28 -23.44 -1.06
CA LEU A 495 6.75 -24.72 -1.61
C LEU A 495 7.94 -25.35 -0.85
N HIS A 496 8.37 -24.77 0.27
CA HIS A 496 9.54 -25.21 1.05
C HIS A 496 10.87 -25.24 0.25
N LEU A 497 11.03 -24.29 -0.67
CA LEU A 497 12.17 -24.17 -1.57
C LEU A 497 13.26 -23.23 -1.05
N THR A 498 12.97 -22.35 -0.08
CA THR A 498 13.89 -21.32 0.43
C THR A 498 15.05 -21.86 1.28
N ARG A 499 15.02 -23.13 1.73
CA ARG A 499 15.95 -23.63 2.75
C ARG A 499 17.24 -24.25 2.19
N GLY A 500 18.38 -23.79 2.70
CA GLY A 500 19.69 -24.43 2.57
C GLY A 500 20.14 -24.69 1.13
N LEU A 501 20.65 -25.89 0.84
CA LEU A 501 21.11 -26.26 -0.50
C LEU A 501 19.99 -26.25 -1.56
N ARG A 502 18.71 -26.36 -1.14
CA ARG A 502 17.55 -26.33 -2.06
C ARG A 502 17.27 -24.93 -2.58
N GLY A 503 17.39 -23.90 -1.74
CA GLY A 503 17.22 -22.50 -2.17
C GLY A 503 18.18 -22.15 -3.30
N ARG A 504 19.49 -22.29 -3.03
CA ARG A 504 20.57 -22.00 -4.00
C ARG A 504 20.46 -22.74 -5.34
N LEU A 505 19.81 -23.91 -5.36
CA LEU A 505 19.63 -24.71 -6.58
C LEU A 505 18.34 -24.36 -7.33
N THR A 506 17.30 -23.90 -6.63
CA THR A 506 15.96 -23.74 -7.20
C THR A 506 15.69 -22.32 -7.65
N GLU A 507 16.33 -21.32 -7.05
CA GLU A 507 16.21 -19.91 -7.43
C GLU A 507 16.59 -19.67 -8.91
N PRO A 508 17.83 -19.96 -9.37
CA PRO A 508 18.15 -19.78 -10.80
C PRO A 508 17.31 -20.62 -11.75
N LEU A 509 16.77 -21.75 -11.26
CA LEU A 509 15.92 -22.63 -12.06
C LEU A 509 14.52 -22.05 -12.23
N LEU A 510 13.93 -21.50 -11.16
CA LEU A 510 12.60 -20.90 -11.17
C LEU A 510 12.60 -19.63 -12.03
N THR A 511 13.58 -18.75 -11.84
CA THR A 511 13.77 -17.55 -12.68
C THR A 511 13.81 -17.94 -14.16
N ARG A 512 14.71 -18.87 -14.55
CA ARG A 512 14.83 -19.32 -15.94
C ARG A 512 13.56 -19.97 -16.49
N LEU A 513 12.82 -20.69 -15.65
CA LEU A 513 11.58 -21.33 -16.08
C LEU A 513 10.51 -20.27 -16.34
N VAL A 514 10.32 -19.32 -15.41
CA VAL A 514 9.32 -18.25 -15.51
C VAL A 514 9.61 -17.34 -16.71
N THR A 515 10.84 -16.88 -16.89
CA THR A 515 11.20 -16.01 -18.02
C THR A 515 11.11 -16.75 -19.37
N ALA A 516 11.43 -18.05 -19.42
CA ALA A 516 11.19 -18.85 -20.62
C ALA A 516 9.69 -19.02 -20.96
N MET A 517 8.83 -19.04 -19.94
CA MET A 517 7.37 -19.10 -20.12
C MET A 517 6.76 -17.72 -20.40
N ASN A 518 7.44 -16.64 -20.05
CA ASN A 518 6.96 -15.26 -20.17
C ASN A 518 8.06 -14.41 -20.81
N PRO A 519 8.16 -14.37 -22.15
CA PRO A 519 9.29 -13.73 -22.84
C PRO A 519 9.33 -12.19 -22.68
N HIS A 520 8.28 -11.60 -22.12
CA HIS A 520 8.22 -10.19 -21.73
C HIS A 520 8.74 -9.92 -20.32
N ILE A 521 8.96 -10.96 -19.50
CA ILE A 521 9.57 -10.85 -18.17
C ILE A 521 11.07 -11.10 -18.32
N GLU A 522 11.88 -10.10 -18.01
CA GLU A 522 13.35 -10.18 -18.02
C GLU A 522 13.88 -10.73 -16.70
N PHE A 523 13.23 -10.36 -15.58
CA PHE A 523 13.62 -10.79 -14.24
C PHE A 523 12.43 -11.31 -13.43
N PHE A 524 12.69 -12.39 -12.68
CA PHE A 524 11.76 -12.94 -11.71
C PHE A 524 12.53 -13.54 -10.53
N ASP A 525 12.16 -13.15 -9.31
CA ASP A 525 12.61 -13.82 -8.08
C ASP A 525 11.49 -13.94 -7.06
N SER A 526 11.31 -15.12 -6.48
CA SER A 526 10.35 -15.34 -5.39
C SER A 526 11.01 -16.06 -4.22
N HIS A 527 12.34 -15.99 -4.12
CA HIS A 527 13.12 -16.60 -3.04
C HIS A 527 13.51 -15.60 -1.97
N ASN A 528 13.53 -14.31 -2.30
CA ASN A 528 13.88 -13.23 -1.39
C ASN A 528 12.64 -12.43 -0.95
N TRP A 529 12.77 -11.78 0.20
CA TRP A 529 11.87 -10.75 0.73
C TRP A 529 12.60 -9.42 0.78
N GLY A 530 11.89 -8.31 0.97
CA GLY A 530 12.51 -7.01 1.19
C GLY A 530 11.69 -5.89 0.57
N TYR A 531 12.33 -5.05 -0.23
CA TYR A 531 11.71 -3.89 -0.86
C TYR A 531 12.46 -3.49 -2.13
N SER A 532 11.96 -2.50 -2.84
CA SER A 532 12.68 -1.86 -3.94
C SER A 532 12.81 -0.36 -3.74
N VAL A 533 13.83 0.22 -4.37
CA VAL A 533 13.98 1.66 -4.57
C VAL A 533 13.93 1.94 -6.06
N VAL A 534 13.17 2.96 -6.46
CA VAL A 534 13.07 3.44 -7.83
C VAL A 534 13.48 4.91 -7.88
N GLU A 535 14.49 5.20 -8.68
CA GLU A 535 14.99 6.56 -8.92
C GLU A 535 14.62 6.99 -10.33
N PHE A 536 13.89 8.10 -10.43
CA PHE A 536 13.60 8.79 -11.68
C PHE A 536 14.51 9.99 -11.80
N THR A 537 15.12 10.15 -12.96
CA THR A 537 15.89 11.35 -13.34
C THR A 537 15.44 11.80 -14.72
N ARG A 538 15.98 12.89 -15.24
CA ARG A 538 15.72 13.32 -16.62
C ARG A 538 16.23 12.36 -17.68
N GLU A 539 17.19 11.50 -17.35
CA GLU A 539 17.88 10.65 -18.32
C GLU A 539 17.53 9.16 -18.17
N ASP A 540 17.19 8.73 -16.96
CA ASP A 540 17.01 7.32 -16.63
C ASP A 540 15.97 7.14 -15.51
N CYS A 541 15.22 6.03 -15.59
CA CYS A 541 14.52 5.40 -14.48
C CYS A 541 15.33 4.17 -14.03
N THR A 542 15.73 4.11 -12.75
CA THR A 542 16.52 3.01 -12.20
C THR A 542 15.80 2.32 -11.06
N TYR A 543 15.55 1.03 -11.21
CA TYR A 543 14.99 0.15 -10.20
C TYR A 543 16.10 -0.66 -9.51
N VAL A 544 16.06 -0.76 -8.19
CA VAL A 544 16.93 -1.61 -7.39
C VAL A 544 16.09 -2.41 -6.40
N GLY A 545 16.13 -3.74 -6.48
CA GLY A 545 15.49 -4.64 -5.52
C GLY A 545 16.48 -5.09 -4.45
N TYR A 546 16.10 -4.95 -3.17
CA TYR A 546 16.90 -5.31 -2.01
C TYR A 546 16.31 -6.50 -1.26
N GLY A 547 17.08 -7.58 -1.18
CA GLY A 547 16.78 -8.77 -0.39
C GLY A 547 17.15 -8.56 1.09
N VAL A 548 16.23 -8.85 2.01
CA VAL A 548 16.43 -8.79 3.46
C VAL A 548 15.92 -10.05 4.13
N ASP A 549 16.71 -10.61 5.07
CA ASP A 549 16.30 -11.79 5.84
C ASP A 549 15.25 -11.44 6.91
N LYS A 550 13.97 -11.67 6.60
CA LYS A 550 12.83 -11.48 7.52
C LYS A 550 12.88 -12.31 8.80
N THR A 551 13.78 -13.30 8.90
CA THR A 551 13.88 -14.18 10.08
C THR A 551 14.75 -13.63 11.20
N VAL A 552 15.44 -12.52 10.94
CA VAL A 552 16.35 -11.87 11.88
C VAL A 552 15.68 -10.64 12.48
N ASP A 553 15.38 -10.66 13.77
CA ASP A 553 14.83 -9.52 14.50
C ASP A 553 15.93 -8.50 14.91
N SER A 554 16.69 -7.98 13.94
CA SER A 554 17.78 -7.02 14.18
C SER A 554 18.04 -6.13 12.96
N MET A 555 18.55 -4.91 13.21
CA MET A 555 19.14 -4.07 12.15
C MET A 555 20.35 -4.74 11.48
N ASP A 556 20.97 -5.73 12.14
CA ASP A 556 22.07 -6.51 11.57
C ASP A 556 21.61 -7.56 10.53
N ALA A 557 20.30 -7.64 10.24
CA ALA A 557 19.80 -8.52 9.19
C ALA A 557 20.45 -8.16 7.84
N GLU A 558 20.94 -9.18 7.14
CA GLU A 558 21.66 -8.98 5.88
C GLU A 558 20.73 -8.33 4.84
N LYS A 559 21.18 -7.19 4.28
CA LYS A 559 20.61 -6.53 3.11
C LYS A 559 21.52 -6.78 1.92
N SER A 560 20.96 -7.20 0.79
CA SER A 560 21.73 -7.48 -0.43
C SER A 560 20.97 -7.06 -1.68
N VAL A 561 21.69 -6.75 -2.77
CA VAL A 561 21.07 -6.40 -4.05
C VAL A 561 20.65 -7.67 -4.80
N VAL A 562 19.35 -7.81 -5.02
CA VAL A 562 18.72 -8.91 -5.75
C VAL A 562 18.83 -8.67 -7.26
N ALA A 563 18.39 -7.49 -7.71
CA ALA A 563 18.48 -7.05 -9.09
C ALA A 563 18.52 -5.52 -9.19
N ALA A 564 19.15 -4.99 -10.24
CA ALA A 564 19.01 -3.58 -10.60
C ALA A 564 18.87 -3.42 -12.11
N TYR A 565 17.91 -2.60 -12.53
CA TYR A 565 17.60 -2.32 -13.93
C TYR A 565 17.51 -0.83 -14.18
N ARG A 566 18.12 -0.39 -15.28
CA ARG A 566 18.05 0.98 -15.77
C ARG A 566 17.27 1.05 -17.07
N VAL A 567 16.38 2.02 -17.18
CA VAL A 567 15.59 2.32 -18.38
C VAL A 567 15.93 3.75 -18.81
N PRO A 568 16.62 3.95 -19.93
CA PRO A 568 16.89 5.28 -20.45
C PRO A 568 15.61 5.98 -20.92
N GLU A 569 15.56 7.28 -20.74
CA GLU A 569 14.54 8.17 -21.29
C GLU A 569 14.38 7.96 -22.81
N GLY A 570 13.14 7.96 -23.27
CA GLY A 570 12.73 7.78 -24.67
C GLY A 570 12.93 6.37 -25.22
N VAL A 571 13.32 5.39 -24.40
CA VAL A 571 13.60 4.02 -24.85
C VAL A 571 13.04 2.96 -23.89
N VAL A 572 12.10 2.14 -24.39
CA VAL A 572 11.58 0.99 -23.64
C VAL A 572 12.55 -0.20 -23.70
N ASN A 573 13.63 -0.11 -22.90
CA ASN A 573 14.66 -1.14 -22.82
C ASN A 573 15.26 -1.28 -21.42
N LEU A 574 15.04 -2.44 -20.79
CA LEU A 574 15.63 -2.81 -19.51
C LEU A 574 17.14 -3.11 -19.70
N GLN A 575 17.99 -2.34 -19.05
CA GLN A 575 19.44 -2.57 -18.97
C GLN A 575 19.78 -3.14 -17.59
N ASP A 576 20.23 -4.39 -17.54
CA ASP A 576 20.72 -5.00 -16.29
C ASP A 576 22.00 -4.28 -15.84
N VAL A 577 21.91 -3.61 -14.69
CA VAL A 577 22.99 -2.89 -14.03
C VAL A 577 23.30 -3.46 -12.64
N THR A 578 22.80 -4.66 -12.34
CA THR A 578 22.86 -5.29 -11.00
C THR A 578 24.26 -5.31 -10.40
N GLU A 579 25.28 -5.65 -11.19
CA GLU A 579 26.66 -5.75 -10.70
C GLU A 579 27.22 -4.37 -10.26
N GLN A 580 26.73 -3.27 -10.82
CA GLN A 580 27.14 -1.91 -10.42
C GLN A 580 26.69 -1.57 -9.00
N TYR A 581 25.58 -2.16 -8.56
CA TYR A 581 25.01 -1.97 -7.22
C TYR A 581 25.50 -3.00 -6.20
N ARG A 582 26.12 -4.11 -6.64
CA ARG A 582 26.74 -5.11 -5.75
C ARG A 582 28.18 -4.78 -5.35
N ASP A 583 28.86 -4.00 -6.18
CA ASP A 583 30.27 -3.62 -5.99
C ASP A 583 30.47 -2.31 -5.20
N GLY A 584 29.37 -1.62 -4.85
CA GLY A 584 29.34 -0.40 -4.02
C GLY A 584 28.86 -0.68 -2.62
#